data_AF-A0A519LU68-F1
#
_entry.id   AF-A0A519LU68-F1
#
_cell.length_a   1.000
_cell.length_b   1.000
_cell.length_c   1.000
_cell.angle_alpha   90.00
_cell.angle_beta   90.00
_cell.angle_gamma   90.00
#
_symmetry.space_group_name_H-M   'P 1'
#
loop_
_entity.id
_entity.type
_entity.pdbx_description
1 polymer ?
#
loop_
_entity_poly.entity_id
_entity_poly.type
_entity_poly.pdbx_seq_one_letter_code
_entity_poly.pdbx_strand_id
1 'polypeptide(L)'
;MANWNKYKSCNNCIGNEWSHLARGYCQKCYPLIKDLEKVEAWNVLDSTTINNVRGVSKDFMMAAIRDGKFHDYQKIIITLLKNRLKIFRSYINPNGYAFDIEILLTNISDVYCTNGTKNIFRGHAALYESDMRIEQRKVFEKALLELEINRNLTLDTNLISKLNRKPTIIDP
;
A
#
# COMPACT_ATOMS: atom_id res chain seq x y z
N MET A 1 7.71 15.86 -32.93
CA MET A 1 7.46 15.55 -31.50
C MET A 1 8.24 14.30 -31.14
N ALA A 2 9.34 14.44 -30.38
CA ALA A 2 10.18 13.30 -30.05
C ALA A 2 9.72 12.67 -28.74
N ASN A 3 9.18 11.46 -28.82
CA ASN A 3 8.64 10.70 -27.69
C ASN A 3 9.78 9.90 -27.04
N TRP A 4 10.52 10.54 -26.11
CA TRP A 4 11.62 9.90 -25.41
C TRP A 4 11.12 9.27 -24.10
N ASN A 5 10.55 8.07 -24.17
CA ASN A 5 10.57 7.20 -23.00
C ASN A 5 12.02 6.73 -22.82
N LYS A 6 12.82 7.52 -22.09
CA LYS A 6 14.23 7.21 -21.77
C LYS A 6 14.39 5.84 -21.07
N TYR A 7 13.31 5.29 -20.52
CA TYR A 7 13.30 4.07 -19.75
C TYR A 7 12.37 3.03 -20.39
N LYS A 8 12.84 1.78 -20.47
CA LYS A 8 12.08 0.65 -21.04
C LYS A 8 11.08 0.05 -20.04
N SER A 9 11.40 0.10 -18.76
CA SER A 9 10.60 -0.46 -17.66
C SER A 9 10.77 0.37 -16.39
N CYS A 10 9.79 0.33 -15.50
CA CYS A 10 9.85 1.01 -14.21
C CYS A 10 10.83 0.30 -13.26
N ASN A 11 11.74 1.03 -12.63
CA ASN A 11 12.70 0.49 -11.65
C ASN A 11 12.04 -0.16 -10.42
N ASN A 12 10.79 0.20 -10.09
CA ASN A 12 10.06 -0.43 -8.99
C ASN A 12 9.18 -1.59 -9.46
N CYS A 13 8.22 -1.34 -10.36
CA CYS A 13 7.21 -2.34 -10.73
C CYS A 13 7.58 -3.18 -11.96
N ILE A 14 8.68 -2.87 -12.64
CA ILE A 14 9.14 -3.53 -13.88
C ILE A 14 8.16 -3.33 -15.06
N GLY A 15 6.97 -2.78 -14.81
CA GLY A 15 5.96 -2.50 -15.83
C GLY A 15 6.35 -1.39 -16.80
N ASN A 16 5.74 -1.47 -17.98
CA ASN A 16 5.76 -0.49 -19.06
C ASN A 16 4.36 0.13 -19.31
N GLU A 17 3.35 -0.25 -18.52
CA GLU A 17 1.96 0.19 -18.68
C GLU A 17 1.75 1.69 -18.38
N TRP A 18 2.65 2.30 -17.61
CA TRP A 18 2.56 3.70 -17.22
C TRP A 18 3.76 4.49 -17.71
N SER A 19 3.53 5.73 -18.13
CA SER A 19 4.58 6.66 -18.54
C SER A 19 5.65 6.84 -17.46
N HIS A 20 6.89 7.06 -17.87
CA HIS A 20 8.00 7.30 -16.97
C HIS A 20 8.14 8.76 -16.60
N LEU A 21 8.50 8.99 -15.35
CA LEU A 21 8.92 10.29 -14.85
C LEU A 21 10.45 10.30 -14.69
N ALA A 22 10.95 10.82 -13.57
CA ALA A 22 12.37 10.88 -13.30
C ALA A 22 12.92 9.57 -12.71
N ARG A 23 14.25 9.42 -12.78
CA ARG A 23 15.01 8.35 -12.10
C ARG A 23 14.56 6.92 -12.46
N GLY A 24 13.96 6.72 -13.63
CA GLY A 24 13.52 5.40 -14.12
C GLY A 24 12.25 4.86 -13.47
N TYR A 25 11.51 5.67 -12.72
CA TYR A 25 10.24 5.27 -12.12
C TYR A 25 9.05 5.72 -12.96
N CYS A 26 7.99 4.91 -12.98
CA CYS A 26 6.72 5.28 -13.63
C CYS A 26 5.96 6.35 -12.84
N GLN A 27 5.00 7.01 -13.48
CA GLN A 27 4.16 8.05 -12.87
C GLN A 27 3.37 7.60 -11.62
N LYS A 28 3.14 6.29 -11.45
CA LYS A 28 2.50 5.75 -10.24
C LYS A 28 3.48 5.47 -9.10
N CYS A 29 4.66 4.93 -9.40
CA CYS A 29 5.68 4.59 -8.40
C CYS A 29 6.49 5.81 -7.94
N TYR A 30 6.87 6.70 -8.86
CA TYR A 30 7.77 7.82 -8.57
C TYR A 30 7.29 8.71 -7.42
N PRO A 31 6.01 9.12 -7.36
CA PRO A 31 5.54 9.95 -6.25
C PRO A 31 5.64 9.25 -4.88
N LEU A 32 5.43 7.93 -4.81
CA LEU A 32 5.56 7.16 -3.57
C LEU A 32 7.01 7.02 -3.13
N ILE A 33 7.94 6.86 -4.09
CA ILE A 33 9.38 6.86 -3.80
C ILE A 33 9.80 8.21 -3.21
N LYS A 34 9.34 9.33 -3.78
CA LYS A 34 9.63 10.65 -3.21
C LYS A 34 9.06 10.84 -1.81
N ASP A 35 7.83 10.37 -1.58
CA ASP A 35 7.21 10.42 -0.26
C ASP A 35 7.99 9.57 0.75
N LEU A 36 8.44 8.38 0.35
CA LEU A 36 9.26 7.50 1.20
C LEU A 36 10.59 8.16 1.57
N GLU A 37 11.31 8.71 0.59
CA GLU A 37 12.58 9.43 0.82
C GLU A 37 12.40 10.62 1.77
N LYS A 38 11.29 11.36 1.66
CA LYS A 38 10.98 12.45 2.59
C LYS A 38 10.75 11.96 4.01
N VAL A 39 9.93 10.91 4.17
CA VAL A 39 9.60 10.36 5.49
C VAL A 39 10.84 9.77 6.17
N GLU A 40 11.69 9.08 5.41
CA GLU A 40 12.98 8.55 5.91
C GLU A 40 13.93 9.67 6.35
N ALA A 41 13.85 10.85 5.73
CA ALA A 41 14.62 12.03 6.08
C ALA A 41 14.01 12.90 7.21
N TRP A 42 12.83 12.56 7.72
CA TRP A 42 12.21 13.35 8.79
C TRP A 42 13.03 13.28 10.08
N ASN A 43 13.24 14.46 10.67
CA ASN A 43 13.97 14.64 11.91
C ASN A 43 13.06 15.30 12.95
N VAL A 44 12.92 14.65 14.10
CA VAL A 44 12.10 15.17 15.22
C VAL A 44 12.65 16.49 15.78
N LEU A 45 13.97 16.71 15.69
CA LEU A 45 14.63 17.94 16.15
C LEU A 45 14.48 19.09 15.14
N ASP A 46 14.12 18.78 13.90
CA ASP A 46 13.90 19.76 12.84
C ASP A 46 12.53 19.55 12.19
N SER A 47 11.51 20.19 12.78
CA SER A 47 10.13 20.13 12.29
C SER A 47 9.94 20.69 10.87
N THR A 48 10.93 21.39 10.32
CA THR A 48 10.90 21.85 8.91
C THR A 48 11.15 20.72 7.93
N THR A 49 11.63 19.55 8.39
CA THR A 49 11.74 18.36 7.55
C THR A 49 10.39 17.65 7.36
N ILE A 50 9.44 17.88 8.27
CA ILE A 50 8.13 17.19 8.33
C ILE A 50 7.13 17.89 7.42
N ASN A 51 7.30 17.70 6.11
CA ASN A 51 6.58 18.44 5.07
C ASN A 51 5.87 17.54 4.06
N ASN A 52 4.64 17.93 3.70
CA ASN A 52 3.93 17.63 2.45
C ASN A 52 4.20 16.23 1.87
N VAL A 53 3.88 15.21 2.67
CA VAL A 53 3.74 13.82 2.22
C VAL A 53 2.27 13.57 1.96
N ARG A 54 1.94 13.04 0.78
CA ARG A 54 0.55 12.87 0.37
C ARG A 54 -0.18 11.92 1.32
N GLY A 55 -1.35 12.35 1.77
CA GLY A 55 -2.16 11.58 2.72
C GLY A 55 -1.73 11.74 4.18
N VAL A 56 -0.66 12.48 4.51
CA VAL A 56 -0.22 12.75 5.90
C VAL A 56 -0.31 14.23 6.21
N SER A 57 -1.12 14.60 7.20
CA SER A 57 -1.19 15.99 7.68
C SER A 57 0.05 16.34 8.52
N LYS A 58 0.57 17.57 8.35
CA LYS A 58 1.62 18.11 9.22
C LYS A 58 1.14 18.19 10.66
N ASP A 59 -0.08 18.66 10.89
CA ASP A 59 -0.66 18.80 12.24
C ASP A 59 -0.74 17.46 12.95
N PHE A 60 -1.07 16.40 12.20
CA PHE A 60 -1.07 15.04 12.71
C PHE A 60 0.33 14.62 13.19
N MET A 61 1.38 14.87 12.40
CA MET A 61 2.75 14.55 12.81
C MET A 61 3.24 15.43 13.96
N MET A 62 2.82 16.69 14.03
CA MET A 62 3.13 17.56 15.17
C MET A 62 2.46 17.07 16.46
N ALA A 63 1.23 16.53 16.38
CA ALA A 63 0.61 15.86 17.52
C ALA A 63 1.38 14.61 17.95
N ALA A 64 1.82 13.79 16.99
CA ALA A 64 2.66 12.62 17.26
C ALA A 64 3.97 12.96 17.99
N ILE A 65 4.60 14.10 17.70
CA ILE A 65 5.79 14.59 18.42
C ILE A 65 5.45 14.91 19.87
N ARG A 66 4.37 15.68 20.09
CA ARG A 66 3.92 16.04 21.45
C ARG A 66 3.61 14.81 22.30
N ASP A 67 3.08 13.77 21.67
CA ASP A 67 2.71 12.51 22.34
C ASP A 67 3.88 11.52 22.48
N GLY A 68 5.09 11.87 22.01
CA GLY A 68 6.26 10.98 22.05
C GLY A 68 6.17 9.76 21.11
N LYS A 69 5.26 9.77 20.14
CA LYS A 69 4.97 8.65 19.21
C LYS A 69 5.54 8.84 17.81
N PHE A 70 6.33 9.89 17.59
CA PHE A 70 6.83 10.28 16.28
C PHE A 70 7.46 9.11 15.50
N HIS A 71 8.39 8.37 16.11
CA HIS A 71 9.09 7.26 15.44
C HIS A 71 8.17 6.09 15.11
N ASP A 72 7.16 5.81 15.92
CA ASP A 72 6.20 4.74 15.66
C ASP A 72 5.36 5.08 14.43
N TYR A 73 4.86 6.32 14.36
CA TYR A 73 4.12 6.78 13.19
C TYR A 73 4.99 6.88 11.94
N GLN A 74 6.24 7.32 12.06
CA GLN A 74 7.20 7.32 10.96
C GLN A 74 7.37 5.90 10.39
N LYS A 75 7.57 4.89 11.24
CA LYS A 75 7.69 3.48 10.83
C LYS A 75 6.42 2.96 10.16
N ILE A 76 5.25 3.32 10.68
CA ILE A 76 3.95 2.95 10.09
C ILE A 76 3.82 3.53 8.68
N ILE A 77 4.11 4.83 8.51
CA ILE A 77 4.00 5.51 7.22
C ILE A 77 4.96 4.89 6.20
N ILE A 78 6.22 4.64 6.59
CA ILE A 78 7.21 3.94 5.76
C ILE A 78 6.69 2.58 5.32
N THR A 79 6.12 1.80 6.26
CA THR A 79 5.59 0.47 5.98
C THR A 79 4.45 0.53 4.97
N LEU A 80 3.54 1.49 5.10
CA LEU A 80 2.42 1.67 4.17
C LEU A 80 2.90 2.07 2.76
N LEU A 81 3.87 2.98 2.66
CA LEU A 81 4.45 3.37 1.38
C LEU A 81 5.15 2.20 0.70
N LYS A 82 5.93 1.40 1.44
CA LYS A 82 6.60 0.19 0.95
C LYS A 82 5.59 -0.87 0.51
N ASN A 83 4.54 -1.10 1.30
CA ASN A 83 3.46 -2.03 0.94
C ASN A 83 2.77 -1.60 -0.36
N ARG A 84 2.47 -0.31 -0.51
CA ARG A 84 1.85 0.20 -1.74
C ARG A 84 2.76 0.06 -2.96
N LEU A 85 4.06 0.30 -2.81
CA LEU A 85 5.05 0.02 -3.86
C LEU A 85 5.11 -1.47 -4.23
N LYS A 86 4.93 -2.37 -3.26
CA LYS A 86 4.83 -3.83 -3.50
C LYS A 86 3.56 -4.20 -4.26
N ILE A 87 2.41 -3.60 -3.92
CA ILE A 87 1.14 -3.80 -4.66
C ILE A 87 1.32 -3.46 -6.15
N PHE A 88 2.01 -2.36 -6.46
CA PHE A 88 2.31 -2.01 -7.85
C PHE A 88 3.19 -3.05 -8.57
N ARG A 89 4.06 -3.78 -7.87
CA ARG A 89 4.84 -4.89 -8.45
C ARG A 89 3.93 -6.07 -8.78
N SER A 90 3.08 -6.46 -7.83
CA SER A 90 2.10 -7.54 -8.01
C SER A 90 1.09 -7.23 -9.11
N TYR A 91 0.72 -5.97 -9.31
CA TYR A 91 -0.22 -5.59 -10.38
C TYR A 91 0.32 -5.87 -11.79
N ILE A 92 1.61 -5.64 -12.00
CA ILE A 92 2.26 -5.88 -13.30
C ILE A 92 2.38 -7.39 -13.58
N ASN A 93 2.63 -8.18 -12.55
CA ASN A 93 2.76 -9.62 -12.67
C ASN A 93 1.98 -10.32 -11.55
N PRO A 94 0.65 -10.44 -11.70
CA PRO A 94 -0.17 -11.16 -10.72
C PRO A 94 0.25 -12.63 -10.73
N ASN A 95 0.40 -13.22 -9.54
CA ASN A 95 0.86 -14.61 -9.40
C ASN A 95 -0.28 -15.60 -9.66
N GLY A 96 -1.52 -15.18 -9.43
CA GLY A 96 -2.72 -16.00 -9.49
C GLY A 96 -2.86 -16.93 -8.27
N TYR A 97 -2.21 -16.60 -7.14
CA TYR A 97 -2.34 -17.40 -5.92
C TYR A 97 -3.70 -17.13 -5.26
N ALA A 98 -4.44 -18.18 -4.98
CA ALA A 98 -5.73 -18.09 -4.32
C ALA A 98 -5.65 -17.38 -2.94
N PHE A 99 -4.55 -17.57 -2.22
CA PHE A 99 -4.31 -16.89 -0.95
C PHE A 99 -4.13 -15.37 -1.10
N ASP A 100 -3.46 -14.91 -2.17
CA ASP A 100 -3.30 -13.48 -2.44
C ASP A 100 -4.67 -12.83 -2.74
N ILE A 101 -5.54 -13.54 -3.46
CA ILE A 101 -6.94 -13.12 -3.71
C ILE A 101 -7.73 -13.00 -2.41
N GLU A 102 -7.67 -14.01 -1.53
CA GLU A 102 -8.35 -13.98 -0.23
C GLU A 102 -7.88 -12.80 0.63
N ILE A 103 -6.57 -12.52 0.65
CA ILE A 103 -6.00 -11.36 1.35
C ILE A 103 -6.55 -10.06 0.77
N LEU A 104 -6.55 -9.89 -0.55
CA LEU A 104 -7.03 -8.68 -1.20
C LEU A 104 -8.52 -8.44 -0.92
N LEU A 105 -9.35 -9.48 -1.02
CA LEU A 105 -10.77 -9.41 -0.67
C LEU A 105 -10.97 -9.06 0.80
N THR A 106 -10.17 -9.65 1.69
CA THR A 106 -10.19 -9.32 3.13
C THR A 106 -9.86 -7.84 3.35
N ASN A 107 -8.77 -7.34 2.77
CA ASN A 107 -8.35 -5.94 2.87
C ASN A 107 -9.41 -4.97 2.33
N ILE A 108 -10.05 -5.32 1.21
CA ILE A 108 -11.15 -4.54 0.63
C ILE A 108 -12.35 -4.55 1.59
N SER A 109 -12.74 -5.72 2.09
CA SER A 109 -13.89 -5.86 3.01
C SER A 109 -13.74 -5.07 4.31
N ASP A 110 -12.53 -5.03 4.87
CA ASP A 110 -12.22 -4.29 6.10
C ASP A 110 -12.41 -2.76 5.98
N VAL A 111 -12.55 -2.26 4.75
CA VAL A 111 -12.90 -0.86 4.45
C VAL A 111 -14.41 -0.66 4.42
N TYR A 112 -15.15 -1.60 3.83
CA TYR A 112 -16.60 -1.46 3.60
C TYR A 112 -17.46 -2.01 4.74
N CYS A 113 -16.95 -2.97 5.51
CA CYS A 113 -17.65 -3.60 6.61
C CYS A 113 -17.23 -2.95 7.94
N THR A 114 -18.05 -2.05 8.45
CA THR A 114 -17.76 -1.29 9.69
C THR A 114 -18.07 -2.06 10.98
N ASN A 115 -18.86 -3.14 10.93
CA ASN A 115 -19.32 -3.86 12.14
C ASN A 115 -19.33 -5.39 11.96
N GLY A 116 -18.51 -6.09 12.75
CA GLY A 116 -18.69 -7.51 13.11
C GLY A 116 -18.23 -8.57 12.10
N THR A 117 -18.22 -8.29 10.80
CA THR A 117 -17.91 -9.27 9.75
C THR A 117 -16.45 -9.23 9.30
N LYS A 118 -15.53 -9.33 10.26
CA LYS A 118 -14.12 -9.58 9.91
C LYS A 118 -13.99 -10.98 9.37
N ASN A 119 -13.11 -11.18 8.38
CA ASN A 119 -12.76 -12.49 7.83
C ASN A 119 -13.89 -13.20 7.05
N ILE A 120 -14.83 -12.47 6.44
CA ILE A 120 -15.90 -13.09 5.61
C ILE A 120 -15.36 -13.91 4.43
N PHE A 121 -14.13 -13.63 3.99
CA PHE A 121 -13.46 -14.35 2.92
C PHE A 121 -12.44 -15.36 3.43
N ARG A 122 -12.23 -15.50 4.75
CA ARG A 122 -11.22 -16.42 5.28
C ARG A 122 -11.55 -17.87 4.95
N GLY A 123 -10.57 -18.63 4.51
CA GLY A 123 -10.72 -20.04 4.14
C GLY A 123 -11.33 -20.27 2.76
N HIS A 124 -11.57 -19.22 1.97
CA HIS A 124 -12.06 -19.34 0.60
C HIS A 124 -10.93 -19.57 -0.41
N ALA A 125 -9.66 -19.46 -0.02
CA ALA A 125 -8.52 -19.75 -0.87
C ALA A 125 -8.60 -21.16 -1.48
N ALA A 126 -9.04 -22.17 -0.72
CA ALA A 126 -9.22 -23.52 -1.25
C ALA A 126 -10.27 -23.56 -2.38
N LEU A 127 -11.35 -22.79 -2.24
CA LEU A 127 -12.42 -22.70 -3.25
C LEU A 127 -11.93 -21.99 -4.51
N TYR A 128 -11.19 -20.88 -4.38
CA TYR A 128 -10.61 -20.21 -5.54
C TYR A 128 -9.60 -21.11 -6.27
N GLU A 129 -8.83 -21.90 -5.51
CA GLU A 129 -7.86 -22.82 -6.07
C GLU A 129 -8.53 -23.97 -6.85
N SER A 130 -9.64 -24.52 -6.35
CA SER A 130 -10.38 -25.61 -7.00
C SER A 130 -11.22 -25.15 -8.20
N ASP A 131 -11.85 -23.98 -8.11
CA ASP A 131 -12.91 -23.59 -9.04
C ASP A 131 -12.41 -22.70 -10.17
N MET A 132 -11.25 -22.06 -10.01
CA MET A 132 -10.67 -21.15 -11.00
C MET A 132 -9.34 -21.65 -11.51
N ARG A 133 -9.12 -21.55 -12.82
CA ARG A 133 -7.79 -21.74 -13.42
C ARG A 133 -6.85 -20.60 -13.03
N ILE A 134 -5.55 -20.84 -13.08
CA ILE A 134 -4.53 -19.83 -12.72
C ILE A 134 -4.67 -18.55 -13.56
N GLU A 135 -5.04 -18.64 -14.84
CA GLU A 135 -5.27 -17.48 -15.70
C GLU A 135 -6.48 -16.65 -15.24
N GLN A 136 -7.56 -17.30 -14.82
CA GLN A 136 -8.74 -16.63 -14.27
C GLN A 136 -8.39 -15.93 -12.95
N ARG A 137 -7.62 -16.60 -12.09
CA ARG A 137 -7.13 -16.02 -10.83
C ARG A 137 -6.23 -14.82 -11.06
N LYS A 138 -5.35 -14.84 -12.07
CA LYS A 138 -4.52 -13.69 -12.42
C LYS A 138 -5.34 -12.48 -12.87
N VAL A 139 -6.37 -12.69 -13.68
CA VAL A 139 -7.29 -11.62 -14.09
C VAL A 139 -8.01 -11.04 -12.88
N PHE A 140 -8.52 -11.91 -12.01
CA PHE A 140 -9.24 -11.50 -10.81
C PHE A 140 -8.33 -10.76 -9.81
N GLU A 141 -7.13 -11.30 -9.54
CA GLU A 141 -6.11 -10.66 -8.71
C GLU A 141 -5.74 -9.29 -9.25
N LYS A 142 -5.54 -9.14 -10.57
CA LYS A 142 -5.24 -7.84 -11.18
C LYS A 142 -6.37 -6.82 -10.95
N ALA A 143 -7.63 -7.23 -11.08
CA ALA A 143 -8.77 -6.37 -10.81
C ALA A 143 -8.84 -5.93 -9.34
N LEU A 144 -8.60 -6.85 -8.40
CA LEU A 144 -8.56 -6.54 -6.97
C LEU A 144 -7.38 -5.61 -6.60
N LEU A 145 -6.21 -5.85 -7.18
CA LEU A 145 -5.04 -5.00 -7.03
C LEU A 145 -5.31 -3.59 -7.58
N GLU A 146 -6.08 -3.46 -8.66
CA GLU A 146 -6.47 -2.15 -9.20
C GLU A 146 -7.35 -1.37 -8.22
N LEU A 147 -8.31 -2.04 -7.56
CA LEU A 147 -9.12 -1.44 -6.51
C LEU A 147 -8.26 -0.94 -5.34
N GLU A 148 -7.30 -1.76 -4.89
CA GLU A 148 -6.35 -1.40 -3.83
C GLU A 148 -5.43 -0.23 -4.25
N ILE A 149 -4.96 -0.21 -5.50
CA ILE A 149 -4.15 0.88 -6.07
C ILE A 149 -4.93 2.19 -6.13
N ASN A 150 -6.19 2.14 -6.51
CA ASN A 150 -7.05 3.31 -6.67
C ASN A 150 -7.60 3.82 -5.33
N ARG A 151 -7.53 3.02 -4.26
CA ARG A 151 -7.89 3.46 -2.91
C ARG A 151 -6.96 4.60 -2.46
N ASN A 152 -7.51 5.72 -1.98
CA ASN A 152 -6.68 6.78 -1.40
C ASN A 152 -5.87 6.27 -0.20
N LEU A 153 -4.62 6.74 -0.09
CA LEU A 153 -3.85 6.62 1.16
C LEU A 153 -4.47 7.59 2.17
N THR A 154 -5.52 7.16 2.87
CA THR A 154 -6.10 7.94 3.95
C THR A 154 -5.45 7.50 5.25
N LEU A 155 -4.43 8.25 5.69
CA LEU A 155 -3.89 8.14 7.04
C LEU A 155 -4.71 9.06 7.93
N ASP A 156 -5.97 8.68 8.17
CA ASP A 156 -6.75 9.28 9.25
C ASP A 156 -6.62 8.46 10.54
N THR A 157 -7.11 9.03 11.63
CA THR A 157 -7.10 8.44 12.97
C THR A 157 -7.68 7.02 13.05
N ASN A 158 -8.48 6.57 12.07
CA ASN A 158 -9.05 5.22 12.03
C ASN A 158 -8.04 4.15 11.63
N LEU A 159 -7.04 4.46 10.80
CA LEU A 159 -5.98 3.49 10.48
C LEU A 159 -5.04 3.29 11.68
N ILE A 160 -4.85 4.35 12.47
CA ILE A 160 -4.03 4.37 13.68
C ILE A 160 -4.70 3.64 14.83
N SER A 161 -6.01 3.80 15.00
CA SER A 161 -6.79 3.02 15.98
C SER A 161 -6.82 1.52 15.65
N LYS A 162 -6.68 1.17 14.37
CA LYS A 162 -6.51 -0.22 13.90
C LYS A 162 -5.10 -0.78 14.14
N LEU A 163 -4.04 0.02 13.95
CA LEU A 163 -2.64 -0.40 14.18
C LEU A 163 -2.24 -0.48 15.67
N ASN A 164 -2.94 0.25 16.55
CA ASN A 164 -2.78 0.15 18.00
C ASN A 164 -3.50 -1.06 18.62
N ARG A 165 -4.25 -1.86 17.85
CA ARG A 165 -4.72 -3.16 18.33
C ARG A 165 -3.51 -4.09 18.30
N LYS A 166 -2.98 -4.43 19.49
CA LYS A 166 -1.96 -5.48 19.65
C LYS A 166 -2.31 -6.67 18.75
N PRO A 167 -1.34 -7.32 18.09
CA PRO A 167 -1.61 -8.62 17.49
C PRO A 167 -2.21 -9.48 18.59
N THR A 168 -3.42 -9.99 18.35
CA THR A 168 -3.99 -11.01 19.23
C THR A 168 -2.97 -12.12 19.24
N ILE A 169 -2.25 -12.26 20.36
CA ILE A 169 -1.48 -13.45 20.65
C ILE A 169 -2.52 -14.56 20.63
N ILE A 170 -2.53 -15.34 19.55
CA ILE A 170 -3.18 -16.63 19.57
C ILE A 170 -2.23 -17.47 20.40
N ASP A 171 -2.45 -17.47 21.72
CA ASP A 171 -1.81 -18.48 22.56
C ASP A 171 -2.28 -19.85 22.07
N PRO A 172 -1.37 -20.83 21.94
CA PRO A 172 -1.66 -22.16 21.41
C PRO A 172 -2.70 -22.94 22.23
#